data_AF-A0A7M7KVB0-F1
#
_entry.id   AF-A0A7M7KVB0-F1
#
_cell.length_a   1.000
_cell.length_b   1.000
_cell.length_c   1.000
_cell.angle_alpha   90.00
_cell.angle_beta   90.00
_cell.angle_gamma   90.00
#
_symmetry.space_group_name_H-M   'P 1'
#
loop_
_entity.id
_entity.type
_entity.pdbx_description
1 polymer ?
#
loop_
_entity_poly.entity_id
_entity_poly.type
_entity_poly.pdbx_seq_one_letter_code
_entity_poly.pdbx_strand_id
1 'polypeptide(L)'
;MNVAFRKAEADPDIATYRALRVSRIAFVILLIAVSFFGLSFLLSINHAEASSALAANISALALSAQVIPGDTVRMLSTVLNLVAIFTAFFGIYLGFQDALKGIVTNVVDRFITRGERFNASLPKMISVISVLLLGTWVMFGIPAMLLMQVTVPVFGLVACFIPVYLIFKVPALKQYRCWKTYYVLLFGIALILVPIMKIFE
;
A
#
# COMPACT_ATOMS: atom_id res chain seq x y z
N MET A 1 -12.12 -8.02 -6.56
CA MET A 1 -12.05 -9.48 -6.79
C MET A 1 -13.36 -10.18 -6.49
N ASN A 2 -13.89 -10.16 -5.25
CA ASN A 2 -15.19 -10.79 -4.94
C ASN A 2 -16.34 -10.21 -5.81
N VAL A 3 -16.39 -8.88 -5.99
CA VAL A 3 -17.39 -8.22 -6.85
C VAL A 3 -17.33 -8.70 -8.31
N ALA A 4 -16.16 -9.07 -8.82
CA ALA A 4 -16.02 -9.58 -10.19
C ALA A 4 -16.52 -11.03 -10.28
N PHE A 5 -16.17 -11.89 -9.32
CA PHE A 5 -16.66 -13.26 -9.28
C PHE A 5 -18.17 -13.34 -9.03
N ARG A 6 -18.73 -12.44 -8.22
CA ARG A 6 -20.20 -12.33 -8.02
C ARG A 6 -20.96 -11.86 -9.25
N LYS A 7 -20.30 -11.26 -10.25
CA LYS A 7 -20.92 -10.94 -11.54
C LYS A 7 -20.92 -12.13 -12.50
N ALA A 8 -20.02 -13.10 -12.29
CA ALA A 8 -19.86 -14.27 -13.15
C ALA A 8 -20.58 -15.51 -12.61
N GLU A 9 -20.65 -15.68 -11.29
CA GLU A 9 -21.30 -16.81 -10.64
C GLU A 9 -22.64 -16.40 -10.02
N ALA A 10 -23.68 -17.24 -10.18
CA ALA A 10 -24.99 -17.03 -9.58
C ALA A 10 -25.00 -17.28 -8.06
N ASP A 11 -24.20 -18.25 -7.59
CA ASP A 11 -24.11 -18.61 -6.18
C ASP A 11 -23.07 -17.72 -5.44
N PRO A 12 -23.49 -16.94 -4.43
CA PRO A 12 -22.59 -16.06 -3.67
C PRO A 12 -21.52 -16.80 -2.87
N ASP A 13 -21.79 -18.03 -2.43
CA ASP A 13 -20.85 -18.81 -1.61
C ASP A 13 -19.71 -19.36 -2.48
N ILE A 14 -20.05 -19.86 -3.68
CA ILE A 14 -19.06 -20.32 -4.67
C ILE A 14 -18.17 -19.15 -5.14
N ALA A 15 -18.77 -17.98 -5.39
CA ALA A 15 -18.01 -16.78 -5.75
C ALA A 15 -17.00 -16.38 -4.65
N THR A 16 -17.43 -16.44 -3.40
CA THR A 16 -16.57 -16.12 -2.24
C THR A 16 -15.44 -17.14 -2.08
N TYR A 17 -15.75 -18.43 -2.19
CA TYR A 17 -14.75 -19.50 -2.12
C TYR A 17 -13.67 -19.36 -3.20
N ARG A 18 -14.06 -19.11 -4.46
CA ARG A 18 -13.13 -18.89 -5.58
C ARG A 18 -12.26 -17.66 -5.34
N ALA A 19 -12.85 -16.55 -4.89
CA ALA A 19 -12.11 -15.33 -4.57
C ALA A 19 -11.06 -15.57 -3.47
N LEU A 20 -11.43 -16.28 -2.40
CA LEU A 20 -10.52 -16.63 -1.31
C LEU A 20 -9.39 -17.57 -1.76
N ARG A 21 -9.70 -18.57 -2.59
CA ARG A 21 -8.69 -19.50 -3.11
C ARG A 21 -7.64 -18.79 -3.94
N VAL A 22 -8.06 -17.97 -4.90
CA VAL A 22 -7.12 -17.24 -5.77
C VAL A 22 -6.35 -16.19 -4.97
N SER A 23 -6.99 -15.49 -4.03
CA SER A 23 -6.31 -14.55 -3.14
C SER A 23 -5.23 -15.24 -2.30
N ARG A 24 -5.49 -16.45 -1.78
CA ARG A 24 -4.50 -17.23 -1.02
C ARG A 24 -3.30 -17.62 -1.89
N ILE A 25 -3.54 -18.12 -3.10
CA ILE A 25 -2.46 -18.51 -4.03
C ILE A 25 -1.63 -17.29 -4.41
N ALA A 26 -2.27 -16.18 -4.78
CA ALA A 26 -1.58 -14.94 -5.11
C ALA A 26 -0.71 -14.44 -3.94
N PHE A 27 -1.23 -14.53 -2.71
CA PHE A 27 -0.48 -14.13 -1.51
C PHE A 27 0.74 -15.03 -1.26
N VAL A 28 0.62 -16.35 -1.46
CA VAL A 28 1.75 -17.28 -1.33
C VAL A 28 2.83 -16.99 -2.37
N ILE A 29 2.45 -16.77 -3.63
CA ILE A 29 3.38 -16.42 -4.70
C ILE A 29 4.09 -15.10 -4.38
N LEU A 30 3.33 -14.08 -3.94
CA LEU A 30 3.88 -12.79 -3.55
C LEU A 30 4.88 -12.92 -2.40
N LEU A 31 4.53 -13.68 -1.36
CA LEU A 31 5.39 -13.90 -0.20
C LEU A 31 6.70 -14.57 -0.60
N ILE A 32 6.63 -15.62 -1.42
CA ILE A 32 7.82 -16.32 -1.92
C ILE A 32 8.67 -15.35 -2.75
N ALA A 33 8.09 -14.69 -3.75
CA ALA A 33 8.83 -13.80 -4.65
C ALA A 33 9.54 -12.66 -3.90
N VAL A 34 8.82 -11.97 -3.00
CA VAL A 34 9.38 -10.84 -2.22
C VAL A 34 10.44 -11.33 -1.22
N SER A 35 10.21 -12.48 -0.58
CA SER A 35 11.19 -13.03 0.38
C SER A 35 12.48 -13.45 -0.33
N PHE A 36 12.40 -14.15 -1.46
CA PHE A 36 13.56 -14.52 -2.26
C PHE A 36 14.31 -13.29 -2.79
N PHE A 37 13.58 -12.26 -3.24
CA PHE A 37 14.18 -11.00 -3.64
C PHE A 37 14.94 -10.35 -2.49
N GLY A 38 14.32 -10.20 -1.31
CA GLY A 38 14.97 -9.63 -0.13
C GLY A 38 16.21 -10.42 0.33
N LEU A 39 16.11 -11.76 0.35
CA LEU A 39 17.24 -12.64 0.70
C LEU A 39 18.40 -12.51 -0.30
N SER A 40 18.11 -12.41 -1.59
CA SER A 40 19.13 -12.20 -2.61
C SER A 40 19.88 -10.88 -2.39
N PHE A 41 19.17 -9.80 -2.03
CA PHE A 41 19.77 -8.51 -1.73
C PHE A 41 20.62 -8.54 -0.46
N LEU A 42 20.13 -9.23 0.58
CA LEU A 42 20.86 -9.39 1.84
C LEU A 42 22.19 -10.14 1.66
N LEU A 43 22.24 -11.12 0.76
CA LEU A 43 23.46 -11.88 0.46
C LEU A 43 24.42 -11.16 -0.51
N SER A 44 23.92 -10.21 -1.30
CA SER A 44 24.67 -9.59 -2.40
C SER A 44 25.29 -8.23 -2.07
N ILE A 45 24.79 -7.49 -1.07
CA ILE A 45 25.16 -6.10 -0.83
C ILE A 45 25.76 -5.93 0.57
N ASN A 46 26.81 -5.12 0.68
CA ASN A 46 27.44 -4.82 1.96
C ASN A 46 26.72 -3.69 2.72
N HIS A 47 26.83 -3.65 4.05
CA HIS A 47 26.12 -2.66 4.89
C HIS A 47 26.43 -1.21 4.49
N ALA A 48 27.68 -0.91 4.16
CA ALA A 48 28.11 0.44 3.76
C ALA A 48 27.40 0.90 2.47
N GLU A 49 27.24 0.01 1.49
CA GLU A 49 26.54 0.29 0.23
C GLU A 49 25.02 0.47 0.45
N ALA A 50 24.43 -0.34 1.34
CA ALA A 50 23.03 -0.21 1.69
C ALA A 50 22.73 1.13 2.39
N SER A 51 23.58 1.56 3.33
CA SER A 51 23.41 2.82 4.06
C SER A 51 23.53 4.06 3.15
N SER A 52 24.48 4.05 2.21
CA SER A 52 24.66 5.15 1.27
C SER A 52 23.53 5.22 0.24
N ALA A 53 23.07 4.08 -0.27
CA ALA A 53 21.92 4.02 -1.16
C ALA A 53 20.62 4.50 -0.49
N LEU A 54 20.44 4.18 0.80
CA LEU A 54 19.29 4.63 1.58
C LEU A 54 19.32 6.16 1.79
N ALA A 55 20.50 6.72 2.10
CA ALA A 55 20.67 8.17 2.20
C ALA A 55 20.41 8.88 0.84
N ALA A 56 20.83 8.25 -0.26
CA ALA A 56 20.63 8.76 -1.61
C ALA A 56 19.22 8.49 -2.19
N ASN A 57 18.32 7.82 -1.44
CA ASN A 57 16.98 7.42 -1.89
C ASN A 57 16.99 6.60 -3.21
N ILE A 58 18.01 5.76 -3.40
CA ILE A 58 18.15 4.91 -4.59
C ILE A 58 17.40 3.59 -4.38
N SER A 59 16.67 3.12 -5.40
CA SER A 59 15.96 1.84 -5.33
C SER A 59 16.93 0.65 -5.33
N ALA A 60 16.53 -0.45 -4.69
CA ALA A 60 17.33 -1.68 -4.65
C ALA A 60 17.71 -2.17 -6.07
N LEU A 61 16.77 -2.14 -7.01
CA LEU A 61 17.04 -2.51 -8.42
C LEU A 61 18.11 -1.60 -9.05
N ALA A 62 17.99 -0.27 -8.86
CA ALA A 62 18.95 0.68 -9.39
C ALA A 62 20.36 0.49 -8.79
N LEU A 63 20.44 0.15 -7.49
CA LEU A 63 21.70 -0.20 -6.84
C LEU A 63 22.33 -1.46 -7.45
N SER A 64 21.53 -2.51 -7.66
CA SER A 64 22.03 -3.76 -8.28
C SER A 64 22.51 -3.56 -9.72
N ALA A 65 21.94 -2.62 -10.47
CA ALA A 65 22.36 -2.32 -11.83
C ALA A 65 23.68 -1.51 -11.88
N GLN A 66 24.06 -0.82 -10.81
CA GLN A 66 25.34 -0.11 -10.76
C GLN A 66 26.52 -1.07 -10.63
N VAL A 67 26.33 -2.18 -9.91
CA VAL A 67 27.38 -3.18 -9.64
C VAL A 67 27.56 -4.21 -10.77
N ILE A 68 26.56 -4.37 -11.66
CA ILE A 68 26.66 -5.28 -12.81
C ILE A 68 27.39 -4.57 -13.98
N PRO A 69 28.45 -5.17 -14.55
CA PRO A 69 29.11 -4.62 -15.74
C PRO A 69 28.22 -4.73 -16.98
N GLY A 70 28.08 -3.62 -17.72
CA GLY A 70 27.36 -3.57 -19.00
C GLY A 70 26.37 -2.40 -19.11
N ASP A 71 26.58 -1.52 -20.08
CA ASP A 71 25.74 -0.34 -20.29
C ASP A 71 24.29 -0.68 -20.66
N THR A 72 24.08 -1.81 -21.36
CA THR A 72 22.74 -2.31 -21.71
C THR A 72 21.93 -2.66 -20.46
N VAL A 73 22.54 -3.26 -19.44
CA VAL A 73 21.87 -3.65 -18.19
C VAL A 73 21.45 -2.41 -17.41
N ARG A 74 22.31 -1.39 -17.35
CA ARG A 74 22.01 -0.10 -16.71
C ARG A 74 20.85 0.63 -17.38
N MET A 75 20.84 0.66 -18.72
CA MET A 75 19.75 1.27 -19.48
C MET A 75 18.42 0.53 -19.24
N LEU A 76 18.42 -0.80 -19.37
CA LEU A 76 17.21 -1.61 -19.14
C LEU A 76 16.69 -1.47 -17.71
N SER A 77 17.57 -1.47 -16.71
CA SER A 77 17.17 -1.27 -15.31
C SER A 77 16.56 0.11 -15.08
N THR A 78 17.10 1.16 -15.70
CA THR A 78 16.57 2.52 -15.57
C THR A 78 15.17 2.62 -16.18
N VAL A 79 14.98 2.06 -17.37
CA VAL A 79 13.67 2.00 -18.03
C VAL A 79 12.67 1.19 -17.19
N LEU A 80 13.08 0.02 -16.69
CA LEU A 80 12.24 -0.83 -15.85
C LEU A 80 11.83 -0.11 -14.57
N ASN A 81 12.76 0.57 -13.90
CA ASN A 81 12.48 1.34 -12.69
C ASN A 81 11.48 2.47 -12.97
N LEU A 82 11.63 3.18 -14.09
CA LEU A 82 10.71 4.25 -14.48
C LEU A 82 9.29 3.71 -14.76
N VAL A 83 9.17 2.65 -15.54
CA VAL A 83 7.88 2.01 -15.85
C VAL A 83 7.22 1.45 -14.59
N ALA A 84 8.01 0.86 -13.68
CA ALA A 84 7.53 0.35 -12.40
C ALA A 84 6.96 1.49 -11.53
N ILE A 85 7.67 2.61 -11.43
CA ILE A 85 7.22 3.79 -10.70
C ILE A 85 5.90 4.32 -11.27
N PHE A 86 5.80 4.50 -12.59
CA PHE A 86 4.55 4.96 -13.21
C PHE A 86 3.39 4.02 -12.95
N THR A 87 3.62 2.70 -13.10
CA THR A 87 2.57 1.69 -12.90
C THR A 87 2.09 1.69 -11.45
N ALA A 88 3.01 1.71 -10.49
CA ALA A 88 2.68 1.79 -9.06
C ALA A 88 1.96 3.10 -8.72
N PHE A 89 2.44 4.22 -9.26
CA PHE A 89 1.83 5.54 -9.06
C PHE A 89 0.39 5.56 -9.55
N PHE A 90 0.11 5.19 -10.81
CA PHE A 90 -1.25 5.21 -11.34
C PHE A 90 -2.17 4.23 -10.61
N GLY A 91 -1.68 3.03 -10.26
CA GLY A 91 -2.46 2.06 -9.51
C GLY A 91 -2.91 2.59 -8.15
N ILE A 92 -2.00 3.19 -7.38
CA ILE A 92 -2.30 3.78 -6.08
C ILE A 92 -3.15 5.04 -6.23
N TYR A 93 -2.83 5.89 -7.20
CA TYR A 93 -3.52 7.16 -7.45
C TYR A 93 -5.00 6.94 -7.79
N LEU A 94 -5.32 5.99 -8.67
CA LEU A 94 -6.71 5.65 -9.00
C LEU A 94 -7.46 5.12 -7.77
N GLY A 95 -6.84 4.23 -6.99
CA GLY A 95 -7.42 3.73 -5.75
C GLY A 95 -7.65 4.84 -4.71
N PHE A 96 -6.74 5.79 -4.62
CA PHE A 96 -6.86 6.96 -3.75
C PHE A 96 -8.02 7.86 -4.18
N GLN A 97 -8.16 8.14 -5.48
CA GLN A 97 -9.29 8.92 -6.00
C GLN A 97 -10.63 8.27 -5.68
N ASP A 98 -10.75 6.96 -5.89
CA ASP A 98 -11.96 6.22 -5.58
C ASP A 98 -12.27 6.21 -4.08
N ALA A 99 -11.25 6.05 -3.24
CA ALA A 99 -11.40 6.10 -1.78
C ALA A 99 -11.85 7.49 -1.30
N LEU A 100 -11.21 8.57 -1.78
CA LEU A 100 -11.61 9.94 -1.45
C LEU A 100 -13.02 10.24 -1.93
N LYS A 101 -13.37 9.83 -3.15
CA LYS A 101 -14.74 10.00 -3.68
C LYS A 101 -15.74 9.30 -2.76
N GLY A 102 -15.46 8.06 -2.35
CA GLY A 102 -16.30 7.31 -1.41
C GLY A 102 -16.45 8.00 -0.05
N ILE A 103 -15.36 8.51 0.52
CA ILE A 103 -15.39 9.22 1.81
C ILE A 103 -16.20 10.51 1.69
N VAL A 104 -15.90 11.36 0.70
CA VAL A 104 -16.57 12.66 0.54
C VAL A 104 -18.06 12.45 0.27
N THR A 105 -18.42 11.50 -0.60
CA THR A 105 -19.83 11.20 -0.88
C THR A 105 -20.58 10.73 0.37
N ASN A 106 -20.00 9.83 1.16
CA ASN A 106 -20.60 9.33 2.40
C ASN A 106 -20.74 10.42 3.47
N VAL A 107 -19.75 11.31 3.60
CA VAL A 107 -19.82 12.44 4.53
C VAL A 107 -20.89 13.44 4.09
N VAL A 108 -20.90 13.83 2.81
CA VAL A 108 -21.86 14.82 2.29
C VAL A 108 -23.30 14.31 2.42
N ASP A 109 -23.57 13.04 2.11
CA ASP A 109 -24.90 12.44 2.29
C ASP A 109 -25.44 12.53 3.70
N ARG A 110 -24.54 12.52 4.69
CA ARG A 110 -24.92 12.56 6.09
C ARG A 110 -25.40 13.95 6.51
N PHE A 111 -25.01 15.01 5.79
CA PHE A 111 -25.30 16.39 6.15
C PHE A 111 -26.21 17.12 5.15
N ILE A 112 -26.18 16.78 3.86
CA ILE A 112 -26.88 17.51 2.80
C ILE A 112 -27.38 16.53 1.72
N THR A 113 -28.61 16.74 1.23
CA THR A 113 -29.13 16.05 0.04
C THR A 113 -28.36 16.46 -1.21
N ARG A 114 -27.66 15.52 -1.85
CA ARG A 114 -26.81 15.81 -3.02
C ARG A 114 -27.62 16.36 -4.19
N GLY A 115 -27.13 17.44 -4.82
CA GLY A 115 -27.54 17.82 -6.18
C GLY A 115 -26.70 17.09 -7.24
N GLU A 116 -27.28 16.76 -8.40
CA GLU A 116 -26.59 16.02 -9.48
C GLU A 116 -25.29 16.69 -9.96
N ARG A 117 -25.24 18.04 -9.95
CA ARG A 117 -24.05 18.83 -10.30
C ARG A 117 -22.85 18.56 -9.39
N PHE A 118 -23.08 18.26 -8.12
CA PHE A 118 -22.01 17.94 -7.17
C PHE A 118 -21.34 16.62 -7.51
N ASN A 119 -22.13 15.60 -7.86
CA ASN A 119 -21.61 14.28 -8.21
C ASN A 119 -20.76 14.29 -9.50
N ALA A 120 -21.14 15.13 -10.47
CA ALA A 120 -20.38 15.30 -11.71
C ALA A 120 -19.07 16.10 -11.52
N SER A 121 -19.04 17.06 -10.59
CA SER A 121 -17.86 17.90 -10.32
C SER A 121 -16.85 17.26 -9.37
N LEU A 122 -17.32 16.40 -8.44
CA LEU A 122 -16.51 15.76 -7.42
C LEU A 122 -15.22 15.07 -7.92
N PRO A 123 -15.23 14.21 -8.96
CA PRO A 123 -14.00 13.56 -9.41
C PRO A 123 -12.98 14.54 -10.01
N LYS A 124 -13.45 15.60 -10.69
CA LYS A 124 -12.57 16.65 -11.22
C LYS A 124 -11.92 17.44 -10.09
N MET A 125 -12.71 17.81 -9.08
CA MET A 125 -12.23 18.52 -7.90
C MET A 125 -11.18 17.68 -7.14
N ILE A 126 -11.46 16.40 -6.89
CA ILE A 126 -10.50 15.49 -6.23
C ILE A 126 -9.21 15.38 -7.04
N SER A 127 -9.30 15.26 -8.36
CA SER A 127 -8.12 15.19 -9.23
C SER A 127 -7.27 16.46 -9.14
N VAL A 128 -7.88 17.64 -9.23
CA VAL A 128 -7.17 18.92 -9.14
C VAL A 128 -6.50 19.08 -7.78
N ILE A 129 -7.22 18.82 -6.69
CA ILE A 129 -6.67 18.89 -5.33
C ILE A 129 -5.50 17.91 -5.15
N SER A 130 -5.63 16.68 -5.67
CA SER A 130 -4.57 15.67 -5.56
C SER A 130 -3.30 16.09 -6.31
N VAL A 131 -3.45 16.66 -7.52
CA VAL A 131 -2.31 17.16 -8.31
C VAL A 131 -1.66 18.36 -7.62
N LEU A 132 -2.44 19.28 -7.06
CA LEU A 132 -1.89 20.41 -6.29
C LEU A 132 -1.15 19.94 -5.03
N LEU A 133 -1.69 18.95 -4.32
CA LEU A 133 -1.03 18.36 -3.16
C LEU A 133 0.29 17.69 -3.55
N LEU A 134 0.31 16.91 -4.64
CA LEU A 134 1.55 16.32 -5.15
C LEU A 134 2.55 17.38 -5.62
N GLY A 135 2.07 18.44 -6.28
CA GLY A 135 2.91 19.56 -6.72
C GLY A 135 3.56 20.30 -5.55
N THR A 136 2.78 20.61 -4.51
CA THR A 136 3.31 21.22 -3.27
C THR A 136 4.31 20.31 -2.58
N TRP A 137 4.05 19.00 -2.50
CA TRP A 137 4.99 18.03 -1.95
C TRP A 137 6.36 18.08 -2.65
N VAL A 138 6.37 18.08 -4.00
CA VAL A 138 7.60 18.15 -4.80
C VAL A 138 8.33 19.48 -4.56
N MET A 139 7.60 20.59 -4.46
CA MET A 139 8.20 21.91 -4.17
C MET A 139 8.87 21.98 -2.80
N PHE A 140 8.30 21.34 -1.77
CA PHE A 140 8.88 21.31 -0.42
C PHE A 140 10.04 20.31 -0.27
N GLY A 141 10.31 19.47 -1.28
CA GLY A 141 11.44 18.54 -1.27
C GLY A 141 11.44 17.57 -0.09
N ILE A 142 10.26 17.23 0.45
CA ILE A 142 10.17 16.41 1.66
C ILE A 142 10.71 15.01 1.33
N PRO A 143 11.70 14.51 2.10
CA PRO A 143 12.34 13.24 1.80
C PRO A 143 11.36 12.08 1.94
N ALA A 144 11.37 11.16 0.97
CA ALA A 144 10.53 9.97 0.97
C ALA A 144 10.74 9.10 2.23
N MET A 145 11.95 9.15 2.80
CA MET A 145 12.29 8.46 4.05
C MET A 145 11.43 8.90 5.25
N LEU A 146 11.06 10.18 5.34
CA LEU A 146 10.19 10.69 6.41
C LEU A 146 8.76 10.16 6.22
N LEU A 147 8.30 10.09 4.96
CA LEU A 147 7.02 9.48 4.59
C LEU A 147 6.92 8.02 5.01
N MET A 148 7.99 7.24 4.86
CA MET A 148 8.00 5.84 5.30
C MET A 148 7.80 5.73 6.82
N GLN A 149 8.43 6.60 7.60
CA GLN A 149 8.31 6.60 9.06
C GLN A 149 6.88 6.90 9.53
N VAL A 150 6.16 7.78 8.83
CA VAL A 150 4.76 8.10 9.14
C VAL A 150 3.80 7.03 8.60
N THR A 151 4.09 6.50 7.41
CA THR A 151 3.24 5.51 6.75
C THR A 151 3.18 4.20 7.52
N VAL A 152 4.27 3.76 8.15
CA VAL A 152 4.33 2.47 8.87
C VAL A 152 3.34 2.40 10.06
N PRO A 153 3.30 3.38 11.00
CA PRO A 153 2.29 3.43 12.05
C PRO A 153 0.86 3.56 11.52
N VAL A 154 0.65 4.37 10.48
CA VAL A 154 -0.66 4.54 9.85
C VAL A 154 -1.12 3.20 9.26
N PHE A 155 -0.23 2.46 8.61
CA PHE A 155 -0.51 1.13 8.11
C PHE A 155 -0.84 0.15 9.24
N GLY A 156 -0.10 0.18 10.36
CA GLY A 156 -0.42 -0.62 11.55
C GLY A 156 -1.83 -0.32 12.10
N LEU A 157 -2.21 0.96 12.17
CA LEU A 157 -3.56 1.36 12.59
C LEU A 157 -4.64 0.84 11.64
N VAL A 158 -4.48 1.10 10.34
CA VAL A 158 -5.51 0.78 9.34
C VAL A 158 -5.60 -0.73 9.09
N ALA A 159 -4.47 -1.41 8.96
CA ALA A 159 -4.41 -2.83 8.62
C ALA A 159 -4.59 -3.76 9.82
N CYS A 160 -4.19 -3.35 11.04
CA CYS A 160 -4.26 -4.22 12.22
C CYS A 160 -5.31 -3.76 13.24
N PHE A 161 -5.31 -2.48 13.65
CA PHE A 161 -6.22 -2.03 14.72
C PHE A 161 -7.69 -1.95 14.28
N ILE A 162 -7.97 -1.39 13.09
CA ILE A 162 -9.35 -1.29 12.58
C ILE A 162 -10.04 -2.66 12.50
N PRO A 163 -9.48 -3.72 11.88
CA PRO A 163 -10.14 -5.01 11.82
C PRO A 163 -10.31 -5.66 13.20
N VAL A 164 -9.33 -5.52 14.09
CA VAL A 164 -9.45 -6.01 15.47
C VAL A 164 -10.60 -5.31 16.20
N TYR A 165 -10.69 -3.98 16.10
CA TYR A 165 -11.79 -3.20 16.66
C TYR A 165 -13.16 -3.64 16.10
N LEU A 166 -13.24 -3.88 14.79
CA LEU A 166 -14.47 -4.35 14.14
C LEU A 166 -14.89 -5.75 14.61
N ILE A 167 -13.95 -6.67 14.85
CA ILE A 167 -14.25 -8.01 15.40
C ILE A 167 -14.88 -7.91 16.80
N PHE A 168 -14.41 -6.98 17.63
CA PHE A 168 -14.96 -6.78 18.98
C PHE A 168 -16.30 -6.05 18.99
N LYS A 169 -16.51 -5.09 18.09
CA LYS A 169 -17.71 -4.26 18.04
C LYS A 169 -18.87 -4.87 17.25
N VAL A 170 -18.60 -5.54 16.13
CA VAL A 170 -19.64 -6.00 15.20
C VAL A 170 -20.05 -7.44 15.52
N PRO A 171 -21.32 -7.72 15.86
CA PRO A 171 -21.77 -9.05 16.26
C PRO A 171 -21.56 -10.12 15.18
N ALA A 172 -21.68 -9.77 13.89
CA ALA A 172 -21.45 -10.67 12.76
C ALA A 172 -19.98 -11.15 12.62
N LEU A 173 -19.03 -10.41 13.21
CA LEU A 173 -17.61 -10.73 13.15
C LEU A 173 -17.10 -11.43 14.41
N LYS A 174 -17.95 -11.64 15.43
CA LYS A 174 -17.58 -12.33 16.68
C LYS A 174 -17.06 -13.75 16.44
N GLN A 175 -17.51 -14.41 15.36
CA GLN A 175 -17.01 -15.72 14.93
C GLN A 175 -15.49 -15.75 14.66
N TYR A 176 -14.88 -14.59 14.39
CA TYR A 176 -13.44 -14.46 14.16
C TYR A 176 -12.65 -14.08 15.43
N ARG A 177 -13.28 -14.04 16.61
CA ARG A 177 -12.61 -13.78 17.89
C ARG A 177 -11.84 -15.03 18.33
N CYS A 178 -10.63 -15.17 17.81
CA CYS A 178 -9.75 -16.29 18.10
C CYS A 178 -8.39 -15.78 18.62
N TRP A 179 -7.53 -16.70 19.07
CA TRP A 179 -6.15 -16.37 19.44
C TRP A 179 -5.38 -15.61 18.34
N LYS A 180 -5.70 -15.89 17.07
CA LYS A 180 -5.18 -15.18 15.89
C LYS A 180 -5.44 -13.66 15.92
N THR A 181 -6.57 -13.21 16.48
CA THR A 181 -6.91 -11.79 16.60
C THR A 181 -5.95 -11.06 17.53
N TYR A 182 -5.53 -11.70 18.62
CA TYR A 182 -4.55 -11.14 19.56
C TYR A 182 -3.15 -11.07 18.94
N TYR A 183 -2.76 -12.05 18.11
CA TYR A 183 -1.52 -11.96 17.34
C TYR A 183 -1.52 -10.74 16.40
N VAL A 184 -2.61 -10.50 15.67
CA VAL A 184 -2.73 -9.32 14.78
C VAL A 184 -2.62 -8.02 15.57
N LEU A 185 -3.22 -7.95 16.76
CA LEU A 185 -3.10 -6.79 17.65
C LEU A 185 -1.64 -6.57 18.09
N LEU A 186 -0.92 -7.62 18.46
CA LEU A 186 0.49 -7.55 18.85
C LEU A 186 1.37 -7.03 17.70
N PHE A 187 1.15 -7.51 16.48
CA PHE A 187 1.83 -6.97 15.29
C PHE A 187 1.50 -5.50 15.05
N GLY A 188 0.24 -5.09 15.23
CA GLY A 188 -0.17 -3.70 15.13
C GLY A 188 0.57 -2.80 16.13
N ILE A 189 0.67 -3.23 17.39
CA ILE A 189 1.44 -2.51 18.43
C ILE A 189 2.91 -2.40 18.03
N ALA A 190 3.52 -3.50 17.58
CA ALA A 190 4.90 -3.50 17.13
C ALA A 190 5.14 -2.49 16.00
N LEU A 191 4.24 -2.41 15.01
CA LEU A 191 4.33 -1.44 13.90
C LEU A 191 4.24 0.02 14.35
N ILE A 192 3.43 0.32 15.37
CA ILE A 192 3.34 1.68 15.94
C ILE A 192 4.61 2.04 16.72
N LEU A 193 5.29 1.06 17.31
CA LEU A 193 6.53 1.28 18.06
C LEU A 193 7.76 1.44 17.14
N VAL A 194 7.69 1.08 15.86
CA VAL A 194 8.82 1.17 14.91
C VAL A 194 9.47 2.56 14.86
N PRO A 195 8.74 3.69 14.75
CA PRO A 195 9.36 5.01 14.73
C PRO A 195 10.08 5.35 16.03
N ILE A 196 9.60 4.82 17.16
CA ILE A 196 10.21 5.05 18.48
C ILE A 196 11.53 4.30 18.56
N MET A 197 11.58 3.05 18.10
CA MET A 197 12.82 2.25 18.08
C MET A 197 13.93 2.94 17.27
N LYS A 198 13.56 3.60 16.17
CA LYS A 198 14.50 4.34 15.32
C LYS A 198 15.06 5.63 15.94
N ILE A 199 14.47 6.13 17.03
CA ILE A 199 15.02 7.25 17.81
C ILE A 199 16.14 6.77 18.75
N PHE A 200 16.15 5.48 19.10
CA PHE A 200 17.14 4.86 19.98
C PHE A 200 18.35 4.25 19.22
N GLU A 201 18.35 4.33 17.89
CA GLU A 201 19.40 3.88 16.97
C GLU A 201 20.19 5.07 16.43
#